data_AF-D2Z952-F1
#
_entry.id   AF-D2Z952-F1
#
_cell.length_a   1.000
_cell.length_b   1.000
_cell.length_c   1.000
_cell.angle_alpha   90.00
_cell.angle_beta   90.00
_cell.angle_gamma   90.00
#
_symmetry.space_group_name_H-M   'P 1'
#
loop_
_entity.id
_entity.type
_entity.pdbx_description
1 polymer ?
#
loop_
_entity_poly.entity_id
_entity_poly.type
_entity_poly.pdbx_seq_one_letter_code
_entity_poly.pdbx_strand_id
1 'polypeptide(L)'
;MKIDNSELSALSLSGGRKDPHETLKKACQDFESVFMAQTWKEMMKQAREIGGKDEDDRPFGILEDLSVEMASEALAGQNDNGLWKVLYDSLASSLPDEDIEKS
;
A
#
# COMPACT_ATOMS: atom_id res chain seq x y z
N MET A 1 -9.15 -16.60 41.32
CA MET A 1 -9.37 -16.55 39.85
C MET A 1 -7.99 -16.67 39.21
N LYS A 2 -7.59 -17.87 38.80
CA LYS A 2 -6.31 -18.09 38.10
C LYS A 2 -6.64 -18.04 36.61
N ILE A 3 -6.02 -17.11 35.90
CA ILE A 3 -6.11 -17.09 34.44
C ILE A 3 -5.23 -18.22 33.95
N ASP A 4 -5.82 -19.20 33.27
CA ASP A 4 -5.08 -20.33 32.69
C ASP A 4 -4.23 -19.84 31.52
N ASN A 5 -2.94 -20.19 31.54
CA ASN A 5 -1.93 -19.78 30.56
C ASN A 5 -2.21 -20.31 29.14
N SER A 6 -3.22 -21.19 28.99
CA SER A 6 -3.72 -21.70 27.71
C SER A 6 -4.66 -20.73 26.98
N GLU A 7 -5.36 -19.85 27.70
CA GLU A 7 -6.19 -18.81 27.07
C GLU A 7 -5.33 -17.64 26.55
N LEU A 8 -4.22 -17.37 27.23
CA LEU A 8 -3.21 -16.40 26.82
C LEU A 8 -2.45 -16.84 25.56
N SER A 9 -2.17 -18.14 25.41
CA SER A 9 -1.59 -18.68 24.17
C SER A 9 -2.61 -18.71 23.02
N ALA A 10 -3.90 -18.96 23.30
CA ALA A 10 -4.96 -18.87 22.28
C ALA A 10 -5.16 -17.44 21.75
N LEU A 11 -5.04 -16.41 22.61
CA LEU A 11 -5.06 -15.01 22.16
C LEU A 11 -3.81 -14.65 21.33
N SER A 12 -2.64 -15.16 21.71
CA SER A 12 -1.36 -14.93 21.00
C SER A 12 -1.27 -15.67 19.66
N LEU A 13 -1.94 -16.82 19.54
CA LEU A 13 -2.02 -17.63 18.32
C LEU A 13 -3.05 -17.14 17.28
N SER A 14 -3.77 -16.05 17.56
CA SER A 14 -4.65 -15.40 16.59
C SER A 14 -3.90 -14.56 15.54
N GLY A 15 -2.59 -14.39 15.70
CA GLY A 15 -1.69 -13.90 14.65
C GLY A 15 -1.45 -14.98 13.59
N GLY A 16 -2.51 -15.42 12.91
CA GLY A 16 -2.40 -16.35 11.79
C GLY A 16 -1.42 -15.82 10.75
N ARG A 17 -0.59 -16.69 10.16
CA ARG A 17 0.18 -16.34 8.96
C ARG A 17 -0.82 -15.78 7.96
N LYS A 18 -0.67 -14.50 7.61
CA LYS A 18 -1.41 -13.91 6.50
C LYS A 18 -1.01 -14.66 5.24
N ASP A 19 -1.99 -14.96 4.40
CA ASP A 19 -1.74 -15.55 3.10
C ASP A 19 -0.63 -14.75 2.38
N PRO A 20 0.47 -15.41 1.96
CA PRO A 20 1.55 -14.76 1.22
C PRO A 20 1.04 -14.01 -0.02
N HIS A 21 0.00 -14.52 -0.69
CA HIS A 21 -0.64 -13.87 -1.83
C HIS A 21 -1.36 -12.58 -1.43
N GLU A 22 -2.15 -12.60 -0.35
CA GLU A 22 -2.82 -11.39 0.15
C GLU A 22 -1.81 -10.34 0.60
N THR A 23 -0.72 -10.77 1.23
CA THR A 23 0.34 -9.88 1.70
C THR A 23 1.07 -9.23 0.52
N LEU A 24 1.43 -10.01 -0.51
CA LEU A 24 2.06 -9.50 -1.72
C LEU A 24 1.13 -8.54 -2.47
N LYS A 25 -0.15 -8.91 -2.61
CA LYS A 25 -1.16 -8.07 -3.24
C LYS A 25 -1.27 -6.71 -2.55
N LYS A 26 -1.37 -6.71 -1.22
CA LYS A 26 -1.44 -5.47 -0.43
C LYS A 26 -0.17 -4.63 -0.60
N ALA A 27 1.01 -5.24 -0.56
CA ALA A 27 2.26 -4.52 -0.78
C ALA A 27 2.34 -3.88 -2.19
N CYS A 28 1.86 -4.56 -3.22
CA CYS A 28 1.79 -4.00 -4.57
C CYS A 28 0.81 -2.82 -4.68
N GLN A 29 -0.33 -2.88 -3.98
CA GLN A 29 -1.29 -1.78 -3.91
C GLN A 29 -0.73 -0.58 -3.14
N ASP A 30 -0.10 -0.83 -1.99
CA ASP A 30 0.56 0.20 -1.18
C ASP A 30 1.70 0.87 -1.99
N PHE A 31 2.46 0.10 -2.79
CA PHE A 31 3.45 0.65 -3.72
C PHE A 31 2.81 1.58 -4.77
N GLU A 32 1.72 1.15 -5.42
CA GLU A 32 1.02 1.96 -6.42
C GLU A 32 0.53 3.28 -5.82
N SER A 33 -0.02 3.25 -4.60
CA SER A 33 -0.44 4.45 -3.87
C SER A 33 0.72 5.46 -3.72
N VAL A 34 1.87 5.01 -3.21
CA VAL A 34 3.04 5.87 -3.01
C VAL A 34 3.57 6.40 -4.34
N PHE A 35 3.69 5.53 -5.34
CA PHE A 35 4.16 5.91 -6.67
C PHE A 35 3.25 6.97 -7.31
N MET A 36 1.93 6.79 -7.22
CA MET A 36 0.95 7.72 -7.76
C MET A 36 1.00 9.07 -7.03
N ALA A 37 1.07 9.05 -5.69
CA ALA A 37 1.18 10.27 -4.89
C ALA A 37 2.44 11.06 -5.26
N GLN A 38 3.59 10.40 -5.40
CA GLN A 38 4.84 11.05 -5.80
C GLN A 38 4.75 11.64 -7.21
N THR A 39 4.19 10.88 -8.16
CA THR A 39 4.03 11.34 -9.54
C THR A 39 3.15 12.58 -9.60
N TRP A 40 2.01 12.58 -8.91
CA TRP A 40 1.11 13.74 -8.88
C TRP A 40 1.72 14.94 -8.18
N LYS A 41 2.42 14.74 -7.05
CA LYS A 41 3.13 15.83 -6.38
C LYS A 41 4.17 16.49 -7.28
N GLU A 42 4.95 15.68 -8.01
CA GLU A 42 5.94 16.19 -8.97
C GLU A 42 5.28 16.91 -10.15
N MET A 43 4.19 16.36 -10.72
CA MET A 43 3.44 17.02 -11.79
C MET A 43 2.87 18.38 -11.35
N MET A 44 2.29 18.44 -10.15
CA MET A 44 1.74 19.68 -9.60
C MET A 44 2.85 20.71 -9.34
N LYS A 45 4.01 20.27 -8.85
CA LYS A 45 5.19 21.13 -8.68
C LYS A 45 5.64 21.73 -10.02
N GLN A 46 5.81 20.90 -11.05
CA GLN A 46 6.18 21.38 -12.39
C GLN A 46 5.14 22.34 -12.98
N ALA A 47 3.85 22.07 -12.77
CA ALA A 47 2.79 22.97 -13.22
C ALA A 47 2.86 24.36 -12.54
N ARG A 48 3.24 24.40 -11.25
CA ARG A 48 3.46 25.65 -10.52
C ARG A 48 4.67 26.42 -11.05
N GLU A 49 5.79 25.73 -11.27
CA GLU A 49 7.02 26.32 -11.81
C GLU A 49 6.78 26.96 -13.18
N ILE A 50 6.05 26.27 -14.08
CA ILE A 50 5.63 26.83 -15.38
C ILE A 50 4.77 28.10 -15.21
N GLY A 51 3.94 28.13 -14.17
CA GLY A 51 3.12 29.29 -13.79
C GLY A 51 3.88 30.40 -13.08
N GLY A 52 5.19 30.26 -12.86
CA GLY A 52 6.03 31.23 -12.15
C GLY A 52 5.75 31.31 -10.64
N LYS A 53 5.24 30.23 -10.03
CA LYS A 53 5.01 30.13 -8.59
C LYS A 53 5.96 29.10 -7.97
N ASP A 54 6.44 29.41 -6.77
CA ASP A 54 7.33 28.55 -6.01
C ASP A 54 6.56 27.75 -4.94
N GLU A 55 7.23 26.76 -4.35
CA GLU A 55 6.70 25.94 -3.26
C GLU A 55 6.29 26.75 -2.03
N ASP A 56 7.05 27.82 -1.74
CA ASP A 56 6.78 28.72 -0.62
C ASP A 56 5.51 29.57 -0.82
N ASP A 57 4.98 29.65 -2.05
CA ASP A 57 3.73 30.35 -2.37
C ASP A 57 2.48 29.54 -1.97
N ARG A 58 2.65 28.32 -1.43
CA ARG A 58 1.53 27.44 -1.04
C ARG A 58 1.10 27.69 0.40
N PRO A 59 0.00 28.43 0.67
CA PRO A 59 -0.44 28.70 2.04
C PRO A 59 -0.85 27.43 2.80
N PHE A 60 -1.20 26.35 2.09
CA PHE A 60 -1.63 25.08 2.66
C PHE A 60 -0.85 23.88 2.09
N GLY A 61 0.41 24.06 1.69
CA GLY A 61 1.19 23.03 0.97
C GLY A 61 1.18 21.64 1.61
N ILE A 62 1.30 21.56 2.94
CA ILE A 62 1.24 20.28 3.68
C ILE A 62 -0.13 19.60 3.55
N LEU A 63 -1.22 20.38 3.64
CA LEU A 63 -2.57 19.82 3.53
C LEU A 63 -2.88 19.41 2.09
N GLU A 64 -2.40 20.17 1.11
CA GLU A 64 -2.47 19.81 -0.30
C GLU A 64 -1.74 18.47 -0.55
N ASP A 65 -0.51 18.33 -0.08
CA ASP A 65 0.29 17.12 -0.23
C ASP A 65 -0.38 15.90 0.45
N LEU A 66 -0.89 16.09 1.68
CA LEU A 66 -1.66 15.06 2.39
C LEU A 66 -2.91 14.64 1.61
N SER A 67 -3.66 15.60 1.05
CA SER A 67 -4.88 15.30 0.28
C SER A 67 -4.58 14.42 -0.93
N VAL A 68 -3.43 14.64 -1.58
CA VAL A 68 -2.96 13.88 -2.73
C VAL A 68 -2.52 12.48 -2.33
N GLU A 69 -1.85 12.33 -1.18
CA GLU A 69 -1.51 11.02 -0.62
C GLU A 69 -2.77 10.22 -0.29
N MET A 70 -3.75 10.83 0.39
CA MET A 70 -5.01 10.17 0.72
C MET A 70 -5.82 9.78 -0.51
N ALA A 71 -5.88 10.66 -1.53
CA ALA A 71 -6.52 10.35 -2.79
C ALA A 71 -5.81 9.19 -3.50
N SER A 72 -4.48 9.14 -3.43
CA SER A 72 -3.71 8.08 -4.07
C SER A 72 -3.91 6.73 -3.40
N GLU A 73 -3.96 6.71 -2.07
CA GLU A 73 -4.29 5.49 -1.29
C GLU A 73 -5.71 5.03 -1.57
N ALA A 74 -6.67 5.96 -1.62
CA ALA A 74 -8.06 5.62 -1.90
C ALA A 74 -8.26 5.03 -3.30
N LEU A 75 -7.46 5.43 -4.28
CA LEU A 75 -7.55 4.97 -5.68
C LEU A 75 -6.73 3.72 -5.95
N ALA A 76 -5.63 3.51 -5.21
CA ALA A 76 -4.80 2.33 -5.37
C ALA A 76 -5.61 1.06 -5.12
N GLY A 77 -5.54 0.10 -6.04
CA GLY A 77 -6.29 -1.15 -5.90
C GLY A 77 -7.80 -1.08 -6.11
N GLN A 78 -8.42 0.09 -6.38
CA GLN A 78 -9.87 0.19 -6.63
C GLN A 78 -10.31 -0.50 -7.93
N ASN A 79 -9.44 -0.52 -8.93
CA ASN A 79 -9.73 -1.10 -10.24
C ASN A 79 -8.78 -2.27 -10.53
N ASP A 80 -9.28 -3.23 -11.31
CA ASP A 80 -8.54 -4.42 -11.74
C ASP A 80 -7.56 -4.16 -12.90
N ASN A 81 -7.22 -2.90 -13.18
CA ASN A 81 -6.32 -2.49 -14.27
C ASN A 81 -5.16 -1.59 -13.80
N GLY A 82 -4.89 -1.54 -12.50
CA GLY A 82 -3.79 -0.74 -11.95
C GLY A 82 -2.40 -1.37 -12.12
N LEU A 83 -1.36 -0.56 -11.94
CA LEU A 83 0.04 -0.98 -11.94
C LEU A 83 0.31 -2.03 -10.87
N TRP A 84 -0.40 -1.94 -9.74
CA TRP A 84 -0.32 -2.93 -8.66
C TRP A 84 -0.58 -4.36 -9.17
N LYS A 85 -1.49 -4.53 -10.14
CA LYS A 85 -1.86 -5.84 -10.68
C LYS A 85 -0.76 -6.39 -11.58
N VAL A 86 -0.18 -5.54 -12.43
CA VAL A 86 0.96 -5.92 -13.28
C VAL A 86 2.14 -6.38 -12.43
N LEU A 87 2.42 -5.65 -11.34
CA LEU A 87 3.47 -6.02 -10.39
C LEU A 87 3.14 -7.31 -9.65
N TYR A 88 1.90 -7.45 -9.16
CA TYR A 88 1.45 -8.66 -8.48
C TYR A 88 1.55 -9.88 -9.41
N ASP A 89 1.00 -9.81 -10.63
CA ASP A 89 1.01 -10.92 -11.58
C ASP A 89 2.43 -11.34 -11.95
N SER A 90 3.36 -10.38 -12.04
CA SER A 90 4.78 -10.66 -12.30
C SER A 90 5.51 -11.32 -11.12
N LEU A 91 5.06 -11.08 -9.88
CA LEU A 91 5.75 -11.53 -8.67
C LEU A 91 5.10 -12.77 -8.04
N ALA A 92 3.79 -12.94 -8.22
CA ALA A 92 3.00 -14.01 -7.62
C ALA A 92 3.48 -15.39 -8.09
N SER A 93 4.02 -15.51 -9.30
CA SER A 93 4.62 -16.77 -9.79
C SER A 93 5.88 -17.20 -9.02
N SER A 94 6.44 -16.32 -8.20
CA SER A 94 7.62 -16.60 -7.37
C SER A 94 7.25 -17.01 -5.94
N LEU A 95 5.96 -16.96 -5.58
CA LEU A 95 5.49 -17.43 -4.29
C LEU A 95 5.46 -18.97 -4.28
N PRO A 96 5.85 -19.61 -3.16
CA PRO A 96 5.77 -21.05 -3.03
C PRO A 96 4.31 -21.50 -2.98
N ASP A 97 3.95 -22.52 -3.78
CA ASP A 97 2.67 -23.22 -3.65
C ASP A 97 2.66 -23.94 -2.28
N GLU A 98 1.66 -23.69 -1.43
CA GLU A 98 1.51 -24.34 -0.10
C GLU A 98 1.09 -25.84 -0.20
N ASP A 99 1.60 -26.61 -1.17
CA ASP A 99 1.24 -28.02 -1.38
C ASP A 99 2.41 -29.02 -1.26
N ILE A 100 3.50 -28.68 -0.56
CA ILE A 100 4.57 -29.64 -0.24
C ILE A 100 4.72 -29.81 1.27
N GLU A 101 3.67 -30.23 1.97
CA GLU A 101 3.83 -30.82 3.31
C GLU A 101 2.65 -31.72 3.76
N LYS A 102 2.00 -32.44 2.82
CA LYS A 102 1.13 -33.58 3.14
C LYS A 102 1.23 -34.68 2.08
N SER A 103 2.37 -35.37 2.01
CA SER A 103 2.45 -36.71 1.43
C SER A 103 3.31 -37.63 2.28
#